data_AF-A0AA36A946-F1
#
_entry.id   AF-A0AA36A946-F1
#
_cell.length_a   1.000
_cell.length_b   1.000
_cell.length_c   1.000
_cell.angle_alpha   90.00
_cell.angle_beta   90.00
_cell.angle_gamma   90.00
#
_symmetry.space_group_name_H-M   'P 1'
#
loop_
_entity.id
_entity.type
_entity.pdbx_description
1 polymer ?
#
loop_
_entity_poly.entity_id
_entity_poly.type
_entity_poly.pdbx_seq_one_letter_code
_entity_poly.pdbx_strand_id
1 'polypeptide(L)'
;MKKVVTVCPYCASGCKINLVVDNGKIVRAEAAQGKTNQGTLCLKGYYGWDFINDTQILTPRLKTPMIRRQRGGKLESVSWDEALNYVAERLSAIKAKYGPDAIQTTGSSRGTGNETNYIMQKFARAVIGTNNVDCCARV
;
A
#
# COMPACT_ATOMS: atom_id res chain seq x y z
N MET A 1 -22.27 -2.04 -16.61
CA MET A 1 -21.00 -1.35 -16.93
C MET A 1 -20.98 0.11 -16.44
N LYS A 2 -19.95 0.50 -15.67
CA LYS A 2 -19.72 1.88 -15.20
C LYS A 2 -18.24 2.27 -15.34
N LYS A 3 -17.93 3.57 -15.37
CA LYS A 3 -16.55 4.09 -15.36
C LYS A 3 -16.21 4.67 -13.99
N VAL A 4 -15.04 4.31 -13.46
CA VAL A 4 -14.52 4.84 -12.19
C VAL A 4 -13.24 5.60 -12.48
N VAL A 5 -13.23 6.90 -12.15
CA VAL A 5 -12.05 7.75 -12.35
C VAL A 5 -11.00 7.42 -11.29
N THR A 6 -9.76 7.24 -11.71
CA THR A 6 -8.60 7.06 -10.83
C THR A 6 -7.35 7.77 -11.38
N VAL A 7 -6.25 7.71 -10.64
CA VAL A 7 -4.92 8.16 -11.05
C VAL A 7 -4.01 6.96 -11.25
N CYS A 8 -3.18 7.00 -12.30
CA CYS A 8 -2.22 5.95 -12.62
C CYS A 8 -1.25 5.66 -11.45
N PRO A 9 -1.06 4.39 -11.01
CA PRO A 9 -0.25 4.04 -9.84
C PRO A 9 1.25 3.84 -10.13
N TYR A 10 1.72 4.30 -11.29
CA TYR A 10 3.07 4.01 -11.80
C TYR A 10 4.05 5.15 -11.58
N CYS A 11 4.18 6.06 -12.55
CA CYS A 11 5.10 7.21 -12.48
C CYS A 11 4.36 8.49 -12.05
N ALA A 12 5.13 9.54 -11.77
CA ALA A 12 4.62 10.82 -11.27
C ALA A 12 3.89 11.68 -12.32
N SER A 13 3.74 11.21 -13.57
CA SER A 13 3.01 11.95 -14.61
C SER A 13 1.54 12.22 -14.23
N GLY A 14 0.97 11.46 -13.29
CA GLY A 14 -0.34 11.76 -12.71
C GLY A 14 -1.52 11.56 -13.67
N CYS A 15 -1.38 10.69 -14.67
CA CYS A 15 -2.40 10.48 -15.70
C CYS A 15 -3.73 10.03 -15.08
N LYS A 16 -4.85 10.66 -15.49
CA LYS A 16 -6.19 10.21 -15.12
C LYS A 16 -6.64 9.05 -16.00
N ILE A 17 -7.23 8.05 -15.37
CA ILE A 17 -7.70 6.82 -15.99
C ILE A 17 -9.19 6.64 -15.67
N ASN A 18 -9.98 6.23 -16.66
CA ASN A 18 -11.29 5.63 -16.43
C ASN A 18 -11.10 4.11 -16.40
N LEU A 19 -11.26 3.50 -15.22
CA LEU A 19 -11.38 2.05 -15.13
C LEU A 19 -12.82 1.68 -15.47
N VAL A 20 -12.99 0.87 -16.51
CA VAL A 20 -14.31 0.34 -16.88
C VAL A 20 -14.56 -0.89 -16.02
N VAL A 21 -15.66 -0.83 -15.26
CA VAL A 21 -16.06 -1.86 -14.31
C VAL A 21 -17.37 -2.47 -14.74
N ASP A 22 -17.39 -3.80 -14.78
CA ASP A 22 -18.59 -4.57 -15.09
C ASP A 22 -18.69 -5.78 -14.16
N ASN A 23 -19.89 -6.04 -13.64
CA ASN A 23 -20.15 -7.11 -12.65
C ASN A 23 -19.12 -7.18 -11.52
N GLY A 24 -18.76 -6.02 -10.96
CA GLY A 24 -17.81 -5.90 -9.85
C GLY A 24 -16.34 -6.10 -10.20
N LYS A 25 -15.98 -6.29 -11.48
CA LYS A 25 -14.61 -6.49 -11.94
C LYS A 25 -14.18 -5.40 -12.92
N ILE A 26 -12.90 -5.03 -12.88
CA ILE A 26 -12.31 -4.15 -13.89
C ILE A 26 -12.16 -4.98 -15.18
N VAL A 27 -12.66 -4.46 -16.30
CA VAL A 27 -12.60 -5.14 -17.59
C VAL A 27 -11.59 -4.50 -18.55
N ARG A 28 -11.33 -3.19 -18.41
CA ARG A 28 -10.28 -2.45 -19.14
C ARG A 28 -10.00 -1.10 -18.49
N ALA A 29 -8.85 -0.53 -18.82
CA ALA A 29 -8.52 0.87 -18.55
C ALA A 29 -8.58 1.68 -19.85
N GLU A 30 -9.03 2.92 -19.76
CA GLU A 30 -8.93 3.90 -20.84
C GLU A 30 -8.49 5.25 -20.29
N ALA A 31 -7.90 6.08 -21.13
CA ALA A 31 -7.48 7.41 -20.74
C ALA A 31 -8.68 8.29 -20.40
N ALA A 32 -8.61 9.00 -19.28
CA ALA A 32 -9.54 10.09 -18.98
C ALA A 32 -8.90 11.44 -19.35
N GLN A 33 -9.73 12.49 -19.38
CA GLN A 33 -9.30 13.87 -19.65
C GLN A 33 -8.65 14.50 -18.42
N GLY A 34 -7.52 13.95 -18.00
CA GLY A 34 -6.72 14.51 -16.91
C GLY A 34 -5.89 15.71 -17.37
N LYS A 35 -5.53 16.59 -16.43
CA LYS A 35 -4.78 17.81 -16.72
C LYS A 35 -3.44 17.53 -17.43
N THR A 36 -2.73 16.49 -17.00
CA THR A 36 -1.41 16.15 -17.52
C THR A 36 -1.46 15.28 -18.77
N ASN A 37 -2.46 14.40 -18.89
CA ASN A 37 -2.48 13.39 -19.95
C ASN A 37 -3.54 13.60 -21.04
N GLN A 38 -4.56 14.43 -20.80
CA GLN A 38 -5.53 14.91 -21.81
C GLN A 38 -6.05 13.81 -22.76
N GLY A 39 -6.43 12.66 -22.21
CA GLY A 39 -6.95 11.53 -23.01
C GLY A 39 -5.89 10.59 -23.58
N THR A 40 -4.64 10.65 -23.10
CA THR A 40 -3.58 9.70 -23.49
C THR A 40 -3.07 8.86 -22.31
N LEU A 41 -2.58 7.64 -22.58
CA LEU A 41 -1.89 6.79 -21.61
C LEU A 41 -0.73 6.06 -22.31
N CYS A 42 0.34 5.78 -21.56
CA CYS A 42 1.38 4.86 -22.01
C CYS A 42 0.98 3.40 -21.74
N LEU A 43 1.81 2.46 -22.21
CA LEU A 43 1.60 1.01 -22.06
C LEU A 43 1.26 0.59 -20.62
N LYS A 44 1.99 1.12 -19.63
CA LYS A 44 1.78 0.81 -18.21
C LYS A 44 0.40 1.24 -17.72
N GLY A 45 -0.06 2.44 -18.08
CA GLY A 45 -1.37 2.94 -17.67
C GLY A 45 -2.53 2.20 -18.34
N TYR A 46 -2.32 1.71 -19.57
CA TYR A 46 -3.35 1.03 -20.35
C TYR A 46 -3.51 -0.46 -19.97
N TYR A 47 -2.40 -1.18 -19.76
CA TYR A 47 -2.42 -2.62 -19.50
C TYR A 47 -2.14 -3.01 -18.03
N GLY A 48 -1.46 -2.15 -17.27
CA GLY A 48 -0.94 -2.48 -15.94
C GLY A 48 -1.94 -2.39 -14.78
N TRP A 49 -3.18 -2.79 -14.98
CA TRP A 49 -4.21 -2.76 -13.93
C TRP A 49 -4.60 -4.18 -13.46
N ASP A 50 -4.24 -5.21 -14.23
CA ASP A 50 -4.70 -6.58 -14.05
C ASP A 50 -4.14 -7.27 -12.80
N PHE A 51 -3.00 -6.80 -12.25
CA PHE A 51 -2.41 -7.29 -11.00
C PHE A 51 -3.38 -7.24 -9.81
N ILE A 52 -4.44 -6.42 -9.92
CA ILE A 52 -5.54 -6.37 -8.94
C ILE A 52 -6.22 -7.74 -8.80
N ASN A 53 -6.28 -8.50 -9.89
CA ASN A 53 -7.02 -9.77 -10.01
C ASN A 53 -6.22 -11.00 -9.59
N ASP A 54 -5.11 -10.84 -8.87
CA ASP A 54 -4.28 -11.96 -8.38
C ASP A 54 -3.84 -12.91 -9.50
N THR A 55 -3.21 -12.36 -10.55
CA THR A 55 -2.83 -13.11 -11.76
C THR A 55 -1.82 -14.23 -11.50
N GLN A 56 -1.09 -14.17 -10.39
CA GLN A 56 -0.05 -15.13 -9.99
C GLN A 56 1.05 -15.36 -11.04
N ILE A 57 1.16 -14.50 -12.05
CA ILE A 57 2.21 -14.59 -13.08
C ILE A 57 3.60 -14.49 -12.46
N LEU A 58 3.75 -13.63 -11.45
CA LEU A 58 5.00 -13.47 -10.70
C LEU A 58 4.87 -13.83 -9.22
N THR A 59 3.83 -13.33 -8.56
CA THR A 59 3.65 -13.55 -7.11
C THR A 59 2.17 -13.49 -6.76
N PRO A 60 1.69 -14.34 -5.83
CA PRO A 60 0.33 -14.25 -5.33
C PRO A 60 0.11 -12.99 -4.50
N ARG A 61 -1.10 -12.44 -4.56
CA ARG A 61 -1.55 -11.36 -3.67
C ARG A 61 -1.66 -11.87 -2.24
N LEU A 62 -1.29 -11.03 -1.27
CA LEU A 62 -1.49 -11.31 0.15
C LEU A 62 -2.99 -11.36 0.47
N LYS A 63 -3.45 -12.47 1.07
CA LYS A 63 -4.88 -12.73 1.38
C LYS A 63 -5.16 -12.74 2.88
N THR A 64 -4.17 -13.05 3.70
CA THR A 64 -4.29 -13.19 5.15
C THR A 64 -3.13 -12.49 5.86
N PRO A 65 -3.35 -11.97 7.08
CA PRO A 65 -2.26 -11.63 7.99
C PRO A 65 -1.41 -12.87 8.28
N MET A 66 -0.13 -12.69 8.56
CA MET A 66 0.75 -13.80 8.84
C MET A 66 1.79 -13.45 9.91
N ILE A 67 2.18 -14.43 10.74
CA ILE A 67 3.23 -14.29 11.75
C ILE A 67 4.28 -15.38 11.52
N ARG A 68 5.56 -15.03 11.73
CA ARG A 68 6.66 -15.98 11.82
C ARG A 68 7.13 -16.03 13.27
N ARG A 69 6.71 -17.05 14.03
CA ARG A 69 6.98 -17.12 15.48
C ARG A 69 8.42 -17.42 15.83
N GLN A 70 9.11 -18.18 14.99
CA GLN A 70 10.51 -18.56 15.18
C GLN A 70 11.36 -18.04 14.01
N ARG A 71 12.50 -17.43 14.30
CA ARG A 71 13.47 -17.02 13.28
C ARG A 71 13.92 -18.26 12.49
N GLY A 72 13.83 -18.20 11.15
CA GLY A 72 14.07 -19.35 10.27
C GLY A 72 12.89 -20.33 10.13
N GLY A 73 11.83 -20.18 10.91
CA GLY A 73 10.59 -20.96 10.78
C GLY A 73 9.69 -20.48 9.65
N LYS A 74 8.51 -21.07 9.48
CA LYS A 74 7.54 -20.71 8.42
C LYS A 74 6.76 -19.44 8.75
N LEU A 75 6.28 -18.77 7.70
CA LEU A 75 5.30 -17.68 7.82
C LEU A 75 3.91 -18.32 7.76
N GLU A 76 3.11 -18.15 8.80
CA GLU A 76 1.82 -18.85 8.96
C GLU A 76 0.67 -17.86 9.02
N SER A 77 -0.45 -18.20 8.38
CA SER A 77 -1.67 -17.38 8.38
C SER A 77 -2.27 -17.30 9.78
N VAL A 78 -2.65 -16.09 10.19
CA VAL A 78 -3.31 -15.81 11.47
C VAL A 78 -4.50 -14.88 11.28
N SER A 79 -5.31 -14.70 12.32
CA SER A 79 -6.42 -13.75 12.31
C SER A 79 -5.92 -12.30 12.37
N TRP A 80 -6.80 -11.35 12.02
CA TRP A 80 -6.50 -9.93 12.18
C TRP A 80 -6.30 -9.54 13.65
N ASP A 81 -7.11 -10.09 14.56
CA ASP A 81 -6.98 -9.83 16.00
C ASP A 81 -5.60 -10.25 16.50
N GLU A 82 -5.17 -11.47 16.15
CA GLU A 82 -3.86 -11.96 16.57
C GLU A 82 -2.72 -11.10 15.98
N ALA A 83 -2.79 -10.76 14.69
CA ALA A 83 -1.75 -9.97 14.05
C ALA A 83 -1.63 -8.55 14.64
N LEU A 84 -2.76 -7.87 14.83
CA LEU A 84 -2.77 -6.51 15.34
C LEU A 84 -2.36 -6.45 16.82
N ASN A 85 -2.84 -7.39 17.65
CA ASN A 85 -2.44 -7.49 19.05
C ASN A 85 -0.94 -7.81 19.17
N TYR A 86 -0.44 -8.75 18.37
CA TYR A 86 0.98 -9.09 18.36
C TYR A 86 1.86 -7.88 18.01
N VAL A 87 1.50 -7.11 16.99
CA VAL A 87 2.23 -5.89 16.61
C VAL A 87 2.15 -4.83 17.72
N ALA A 88 0.97 -4.57 18.27
CA ALA A 88 0.78 -3.58 19.32
C ALA A 88 1.60 -3.90 20.58
N GLU A 89 1.56 -5.17 21.03
CA GLU A 89 2.34 -5.64 22.19
C GLU A 89 3.85 -5.51 21.94
N ARG A 90 4.34 -5.95 20.77
CA ARG A 90 5.78 -5.93 20.48
C ARG A 90 6.31 -4.51 20.33
N LEU A 91 5.59 -3.63 19.63
CA LEU A 91 5.98 -2.22 19.52
C LEU A 91 5.95 -1.53 20.88
N SER A 92 4.94 -1.78 21.71
CA SER A 92 4.85 -1.21 23.07
C SER A 92 5.99 -1.70 23.98
N ALA A 93 6.31 -3.00 23.93
CA ALA A 93 7.40 -3.57 24.70
C ALA A 93 8.77 -3.02 24.27
N ILE A 94 9.02 -2.87 22.96
CA ILE A 94 10.24 -2.26 22.42
C ILE A 94 10.34 -0.80 22.87
N LYS A 95 9.26 -0.02 22.72
CA LYS A 95 9.19 1.37 23.15
C LYS A 95 9.49 1.53 24.64
N ALA A 96 8.89 0.69 25.49
CA ALA A 96 9.10 0.74 26.94
C ALA A 96 10.54 0.36 27.33
N LYS A 97 11.15 -0.60 26.63
CA LYS A 97 12.49 -1.11 26.95
C LYS A 97 13.63 -0.26 26.40
N TYR A 98 13.48 0.29 25.19
CA TYR A 98 14.57 0.94 24.45
C TYR A 98 14.27 2.38 24.04
N GLY A 99 13.10 2.92 24.42
CA GLY A 99 12.64 4.24 24.00
C GLY A 99 11.95 4.24 22.63
N PRO A 100 11.25 5.33 22.29
CA PRO A 100 10.47 5.43 21.05
C PRO A 100 11.33 5.41 19.79
N ASP A 101 12.55 5.96 19.85
CA ASP A 101 13.47 6.04 18.71
C ASP A 101 14.14 4.70 18.35
N ALA A 102 13.86 3.63 19.10
CA ALA A 102 14.22 2.27 18.71
C ALA A 102 13.30 1.69 17.62
N ILE A 103 12.23 2.38 17.25
CA ILE A 103 11.25 1.95 16.25
C ILE A 103 11.38 2.83 15.01
N GLN A 104 11.47 2.20 13.84
CA GLN A 104 11.42 2.86 12.54
C GLN A 104 10.11 2.53 11.83
N THR A 105 9.50 3.54 11.21
CA THR A 105 8.34 3.38 10.33
C THR A 105 8.66 3.88 8.93
N THR A 106 7.88 3.44 7.93
CA THR A 106 8.02 3.93 6.56
C THR A 106 6.67 4.34 5.97
N GLY A 107 6.70 5.42 5.19
CA GLY A 107 5.64 5.75 4.25
C GLY A 107 5.75 4.93 2.96
N SER A 108 4.80 5.12 2.04
CA SER A 108 4.80 4.48 0.72
C SER A 108 4.38 5.45 -0.37
N SER A 109 5.24 5.61 -1.38
CA SER A 109 5.03 6.49 -2.53
C SER A 109 4.21 5.85 -3.67
N ARG A 110 3.45 4.78 -3.37
CA ARG A 110 2.69 4.00 -4.34
C ARG A 110 1.18 4.16 -4.11
N GLY A 111 0.39 3.13 -4.42
CA GLY A 111 -1.07 3.20 -4.49
C GLY A 111 -1.81 3.42 -3.16
N THR A 112 -1.13 3.75 -2.06
CA THR A 112 -1.79 3.96 -0.76
C THR A 112 -2.39 5.36 -0.58
N GLY A 113 -1.99 6.34 -1.40
CA GLY A 113 -2.46 7.72 -1.28
C GLY A 113 -1.71 8.56 -0.23
N ASN A 114 -2.03 9.84 -0.18
CA ASN A 114 -1.38 10.80 0.73
C ASN A 114 -1.87 10.61 2.16
N GLU A 115 -3.14 10.25 2.31
CA GLU A 115 -3.86 10.09 3.55
C GLU A 115 -3.22 9.02 4.42
N THR A 116 -2.87 7.86 3.86
CA THR A 116 -2.19 6.81 4.63
C THR A 116 -0.80 7.23 5.07
N ASN A 117 -0.05 7.98 4.25
CA ASN A 117 1.24 8.52 4.66
C ASN A 117 1.09 9.52 5.82
N TYR A 118 0.04 10.35 5.79
CA TYR A 118 -0.30 11.22 6.91
C TYR A 118 -0.66 10.42 8.17
N ILE A 119 -1.43 9.33 8.05
CA ILE A 119 -1.75 8.47 9.19
C ILE A 119 -0.51 7.78 9.74
N MET A 120 0.40 7.29 8.89
CA MET A 120 1.64 6.64 9.32
C MET A 120 2.55 7.59 10.10
N GLN A 121 2.77 8.81 9.59
CA GLN A 121 3.60 9.78 10.33
C GLN A 121 2.93 10.22 11.64
N LYS A 122 1.59 10.29 11.67
CA LYS A 122 0.84 10.62 12.90
C LYS A 122 0.99 9.51 13.91
N PHE A 123 0.92 8.25 13.50
CA PHE A 123 1.17 7.09 14.35
C PHE A 123 2.59 7.14 14.93
N ALA A 124 3.61 7.35 14.09
CA ALA A 124 5.00 7.47 14.55
C ALA A 124 5.18 8.59 15.59
N ARG A 125 4.64 9.78 15.33
CA ARG A 125 4.87 10.94 16.20
C ARG A 125 3.97 10.98 17.43
N ALA A 126 2.68 10.71 17.28
CA ALA A 126 1.71 10.88 18.36
C ALA A 126 1.52 9.61 19.20
N VAL A 127 1.69 8.42 18.62
CA VAL A 127 1.48 7.14 19.33
C VAL A 127 2.82 6.56 19.78
N ILE A 128 3.76 6.41 18.85
CA ILE A 128 5.10 5.90 19.19
C ILE A 128 5.89 6.98 19.94
N GLY A 129 5.86 8.22 19.49
CA GLY A 129 6.64 9.32 20.09
C GLY A 129 8.00 9.52 19.44
N THR A 130 8.14 9.16 18.16
CA THR A 130 9.39 9.26 17.40
C THR A 130 9.20 10.03 16.09
N ASN A 131 10.28 10.63 15.59
CA ASN A 131 10.36 11.19 14.24
C ASN A 131 10.91 10.20 13.20
N ASN A 132 11.15 8.95 13.58
CA ASN A 132 11.63 7.88 12.71
C ASN A 132 10.54 7.42 11.72
N VAL A 133 10.28 8.27 10.73
CA VAL A 133 9.37 8.03 9.61
C VAL A 133 10.00 8.57 8.33
N ASP A 134 10.16 7.71 7.33
CA ASP A 134 10.77 8.07 6.06
C ASP A 134 10.14 7.32 4.87
N CYS A 135 10.49 7.66 3.63
CA CYS A 135 10.02 6.94 2.44
C CYS A 135 11.14 6.70 1.42
N CYS A 136 10.94 5.70 0.56
CA CYS A 136 11.98 5.26 -0.39
C CYS A 136 12.44 6.33 -1.38
N ALA A 137 11.62 7.35 -1.67
CA ALA A 137 11.91 8.35 -2.69
C ALA A 137 12.83 9.48 -2.21
N ARG A 138 13.36 9.41 -0.98
CA ARG A 138 14.32 10.39 -0.43
C ARG A 138 15.76 9.88 -0.40
N VAL A 139 16.03 8.73 -1.04
CA VAL A 139 17.37 8.18 -1.30
C VAL A 139 17.69 8.29 -2.79
#